data_AF-A0A527VNA1-F1
#
_entry.id   AF-A0A527VNA1-F1
#
_cell.length_a   1.000
_cell.length_b   1.000
_cell.length_c   1.000
_cell.angle_alpha   90.00
_cell.angle_beta   90.00
_cell.angle_gamma   90.00
#
_symmetry.space_group_name_H-M   'P 1'
#
loop_
_entity.id
_entity.type
_entity.pdbx_description
1 polymer ?
#
loop_
_entity_poly.entity_id
_entity_poly.type
_entity_poly.pdbx_seq_one_letter_code
_entity_poly.pdbx_strand_id
1 'polypeptide(L)'
;LLPAIVIADPELSVGMPPFITAGTGMDALAHCLEAYCAPGYHPMADGIAVEGIRLVFENLPKAFANGKDLVARAHMMSAAAMGATAFQ
;
A
#
# COMPACT_ATOMS: atom_id res chain seq x y z
N LEU A 1 8.78 -7.30 15.25
CA LEU A 1 7.81 -7.42 16.36
C LEU A 1 6.42 -7.34 15.73
N LEU A 2 5.50 -8.23 16.06
CA LEU A 2 4.18 -8.29 15.41
C LEU A 2 3.10 -7.75 16.35
N PRO A 3 2.28 -6.77 15.93
CA PRO A 3 1.13 -6.34 16.71
C PRO A 3 0.09 -7.47 16.77
N ALA A 4 -0.63 -7.56 17.89
CA ALA A 4 -1.72 -8.54 18.02
C ALA A 4 -2.94 -8.18 17.14
N ILE A 5 -3.17 -6.88 16.91
CA ILE A 5 -4.30 -6.36 16.15
C ILE A 5 -3.82 -5.15 15.33
N VAL A 6 -4.26 -5.06 14.06
CA VAL A 6 -4.07 -3.90 13.20
C VAL A 6 -5.44 -3.40 12.75
N ILE A 7 -5.69 -2.10 12.89
CA ILE A 7 -6.92 -1.45 12.42
C ILE A 7 -6.54 -0.52 11.26
N ALA A 8 -7.05 -0.83 10.07
CA ALA A 8 -6.80 -0.09 8.84
C ALA A 8 -8.06 0.68 8.43
N ASP A 9 -8.24 1.87 9.02
CA ASP A 9 -9.38 2.74 8.74
C ASP A 9 -9.00 3.86 7.74
N PRO A 10 -9.51 3.82 6.48
CA PRO A 10 -9.20 4.83 5.48
C PRO A 10 -9.70 6.23 5.84
N GLU A 11 -10.71 6.37 6.70
CA GLU A 11 -11.23 7.68 7.12
C GLU A 11 -10.17 8.48 7.89
N LEU A 12 -9.28 7.80 8.60
CA LEU A 12 -8.17 8.44 9.32
C LEU A 12 -7.09 9.03 8.39
N SER A 13 -7.14 8.70 7.10
CA SER A 13 -6.16 9.17 6.10
C SER A 13 -6.65 10.33 5.24
N VAL A 14 -7.94 10.70 5.30
CA VAL A 14 -8.53 11.72 4.40
C VAL A 14 -7.90 13.12 4.58
N GLY A 15 -7.38 13.41 5.77
CA GLY A 15 -6.73 14.68 6.10
C GLY A 15 -5.28 14.81 5.62
N MET A 16 -4.69 13.75 5.06
CA MET A 16 -3.30 13.78 4.60
C MET A 16 -3.12 14.77 3.43
N PRO A 17 -2.12 15.68 3.50
CA PRO A 17 -1.78 16.53 2.38
C PRO A 17 -1.41 15.71 1.13
N PRO A 18 -1.61 16.24 -0.09
CA PRO A 18 -1.28 15.53 -1.33
C PRO A 18 0.17 15.05 -1.38
N PHE A 19 1.15 15.88 -0.98
CA PHE A 19 2.56 15.49 -0.97
C PHE A 19 2.86 14.31 -0.04
N ILE A 20 2.22 14.26 1.15
CA ILE A 20 2.37 13.13 2.07
C ILE A 20 1.70 11.88 1.51
N THR A 21 0.54 12.04 0.85
CA THR A 21 -0.16 10.94 0.17
C THR A 21 0.71 10.34 -0.94
N ALA A 22 1.36 11.18 -1.75
CA ALA A 22 2.31 10.72 -2.76
C ALA A 22 3.51 10.00 -2.12
N GLY A 23 4.16 10.61 -1.12
CA GLY A 23 5.34 10.03 -0.47
C GLY A 23 5.06 8.66 0.15
N THR A 24 4.01 8.57 0.96
CA THR A 24 3.61 7.30 1.61
C THR A 24 3.05 6.26 0.62
N GLY A 25 2.39 6.70 -0.46
CA GLY A 25 1.96 5.78 -1.51
C GLY A 25 3.12 5.20 -2.32
N MET A 26 4.16 6.00 -2.57
CA MET A 26 5.39 5.53 -3.20
C MET A 26 6.20 4.62 -2.29
N ASP A 27 6.16 4.84 -0.97
CA ASP A 27 6.73 3.92 0.02
C ASP A 27 6.04 2.55 0.00
N ALA A 28 4.69 2.52 -0.03
CA ALA A 28 3.93 1.29 -0.20
C ALA A 28 4.29 0.56 -1.51
N LEU A 29 4.51 1.29 -2.61
CA LEU A 29 4.97 0.73 -3.88
C LEU A 29 6.37 0.12 -3.76
N ALA A 30 7.30 0.84 -3.14
CA ALA A 30 8.68 0.39 -2.96
C ALA A 30 8.71 -0.94 -2.20
N HIS A 31 7.99 -1.05 -1.08
CA HIS A 31 7.91 -2.31 -0.33
C HIS A 31 7.39 -3.47 -1.19
N CYS A 32 6.31 -3.26 -1.96
CA CYS A 32 5.80 -4.32 -2.83
C CYS A 32 6.80 -4.71 -3.93
N LEU A 33 7.42 -3.72 -4.59
CA LEU A 33 8.37 -3.96 -5.67
C LEU A 33 9.63 -4.67 -5.17
N GLU A 34 10.18 -4.22 -4.05
CA GLU A 34 11.37 -4.81 -3.44
C GLU A 34 11.10 -6.23 -2.94
N ALA A 35 9.93 -6.50 -2.35
CA ALA A 35 9.52 -7.87 -1.99
C ALA A 35 9.45 -8.78 -3.21
N TYR A 36 8.84 -8.33 -4.30
CA TYR A 36 8.73 -9.11 -5.54
C TYR A 36 10.09 -9.39 -6.20
N CYS A 37 11.04 -8.47 -6.06
CA CYS A 37 12.40 -8.60 -6.58
C CYS A 37 13.34 -9.37 -5.64
N ALA A 38 12.87 -9.82 -4.49
CA ALA A 38 13.70 -10.56 -3.54
C ALA A 38 14.18 -11.90 -4.15
N PRO A 39 15.42 -12.33 -3.90
CA PRO A 39 16.00 -13.52 -4.54
C PRO A 39 15.43 -14.85 -4.02
N GLY A 40 14.62 -14.82 -2.97
CA GLY A 40 14.05 -16.02 -2.34
C GLY A 40 12.78 -16.49 -3.05
N TYR A 41 12.60 -17.80 -3.18
CA TYR A 41 11.35 -18.36 -3.69
C TYR A 41 10.25 -18.25 -2.63
N HIS A 42 9.29 -17.35 -2.83
CA HIS A 42 8.15 -17.17 -1.92
C HIS A 42 6.86 -16.83 -2.70
N PRO A 43 6.18 -17.80 -3.32
CA PRO A 43 5.08 -17.55 -4.27
C PRO A 43 3.88 -16.80 -3.66
N MET A 44 3.63 -16.93 -2.35
CA MET A 44 2.59 -16.14 -1.68
C MET A 44 2.98 -14.65 -1.55
N ALA A 45 4.26 -14.36 -1.28
CA ALA A 45 4.75 -12.99 -1.17
C ALA A 45 4.73 -12.33 -2.55
N ASP A 46 5.15 -13.06 -3.59
CA ASP A 46 5.10 -12.60 -4.98
C ASP A 46 3.69 -12.20 -5.40
N GLY A 47 2.69 -13.05 -5.13
CA GLY A 47 1.29 -12.77 -5.46
C GLY A 47 0.74 -11.55 -4.71
N ILE A 48 1.05 -11.44 -3.42
CA ILE A 48 0.64 -10.29 -2.59
C ILE A 48 1.30 -9.01 -3.09
N ALA A 49 2.59 -9.05 -3.42
CA ALA A 49 3.36 -7.92 -3.90
C ALA A 49 2.83 -7.41 -5.25
N VAL A 50 2.57 -8.29 -6.21
CA VAL A 50 2.04 -7.92 -7.53
C VAL A 50 0.66 -7.25 -7.41
N GLU A 51 -0.21 -7.78 -6.56
CA GLU A 51 -1.52 -7.16 -6.31
C GLU A 51 -1.38 -5.80 -5.61
N GLY A 52 -0.46 -5.68 -4.65
CA GLY A 52 -0.13 -4.40 -4.02
C GLY A 52 0.34 -3.34 -5.04
N ILE A 53 1.23 -3.72 -5.95
CA ILE A 53 1.69 -2.85 -7.05
C ILE A 53 0.51 -2.39 -7.91
N ARG A 54 -0.38 -3.31 -8.31
CA ARG A 54 -1.57 -2.99 -9.11
C ARG A 54 -2.47 -1.97 -8.40
N LEU A 55 -2.73 -2.18 -7.11
CA LEU A 55 -3.54 -1.28 -6.30
C LEU A 55 -2.92 0.12 -6.20
N VAL A 56 -1.60 0.24 -5.98
CA VAL A 56 -0.93 1.55 -6.01
C VAL A 56 -1.13 2.24 -7.36
N PHE A 57 -0.84 1.55 -8.46
CA PHE A 57 -0.95 2.13 -9.80
C PHE A 57 -2.35 2.66 -10.10
N GLU A 58 -3.39 1.93 -9.70
CA GLU A 58 -4.77 2.30 -9.97
C GLU A 58 -5.33 3.38 -9.03
N ASN A 59 -4.78 3.52 -7.81
CA ASN A 59 -5.42 4.29 -6.74
C ASN A 59 -4.58 5.45 -6.19
N LEU A 60 -3.24 5.39 -6.26
CA LEU A 60 -2.40 6.49 -5.78
C LEU A 60 -2.70 7.80 -6.53
N PRO A 61 -2.83 7.83 -7.88
CA PRO A 61 -3.16 9.08 -8.57
C PRO A 61 -4.53 9.62 -8.17
N LYS A 62 -5.51 8.74 -7.90
CA LYS A 62 -6.86 9.11 -7.46
C LYS A 62 -6.85 9.71 -6.04
N ALA A 63 -6.18 9.03 -5.11
CA ALA A 63 -6.03 9.50 -3.73
C ALA A 63 -5.21 10.80 -3.63
N PHE A 64 -4.23 10.98 -4.51
CA PHE A 64 -3.46 12.23 -4.62
C PHE A 64 -4.32 13.38 -5.15
N ALA A 65 -5.06 13.16 -6.24
CA ALA A 65 -5.91 14.18 -6.86
C ALA A 65 -7.12 14.54 -5.99
N ASN A 66 -7.70 13.55 -5.31
CA ASN A 66 -8.82 13.72 -4.41
C ASN A 66 -8.61 12.92 -3.12
N GLY A 67 -8.05 13.57 -2.10
CA GLY A 67 -7.80 12.95 -0.79
C GLY A 67 -9.03 12.46 -0.03
N LYS A 68 -10.25 12.83 -0.48
CA LYS A 68 -11.53 12.38 0.08
C LYS A 68 -12.11 11.15 -0.62
N ASP A 69 -11.46 10.64 -1.67
CA ASP A 69 -11.86 9.38 -2.31
C ASP A 69 -11.56 8.20 -1.37
N LEU A 70 -12.57 7.81 -0.58
CA LEU A 70 -12.44 6.74 0.40
C LEU A 70 -12.10 5.39 -0.23
N VAL A 71 -12.55 5.12 -1.47
CA VAL A 71 -12.24 3.87 -2.17
C VAL A 71 -10.76 3.84 -2.54
N ALA A 72 -10.24 4.94 -3.10
CA ALA A 72 -8.82 5.06 -3.40
C ALA A 72 -7.96 4.99 -2.12
N ARG A 73 -8.38 5.65 -1.03
CA ARG A 73 -7.70 5.57 0.27
C ARG A 73 -7.69 4.14 0.83
N ALA A 74 -8.81 3.43 0.76
CA ALA A 74 -8.92 2.04 1.20
C ALA A 74 -7.96 1.13 0.43
N HIS A 75 -7.94 1.23 -0.91
CA HIS A 75 -7.01 0.46 -1.73
C HIS A 75 -5.54 0.81 -1.47
N MET A 76 -5.21 2.09 -1.23
CA MET A 76 -3.85 2.48 -0.85
C MET A 76 -3.43 1.90 0.50
N MET A 77 -4.37 1.84 1.46
CA MET A 77 -4.14 1.23 2.76
C MET A 77 -3.99 -0.29 2.67
N SER A 78 -4.77 -0.95 1.81
CA SER A 78 -4.57 -2.36 1.47
C SER A 78 -3.21 -2.59 0.82
N ALA A 79 -2.80 -1.76 -0.15
CA ALA A 79 -1.49 -1.87 -0.79
C ALA A 79 -0.33 -1.74 0.22
N ALA A 80 -0.42 -0.80 1.17
CA ALA A 80 0.57 -0.67 2.23
C ALA A 80 0.64 -1.92 3.13
N ALA A 81 -0.52 -2.48 3.51
CA ALA A 81 -0.57 -3.71 4.30
C ALA A 81 -0.04 -4.93 3.52
N MET A 82 -0.30 -5.00 2.22
CA MET A 82 0.21 -6.02 1.32
C MET A 82 1.73 -5.93 1.19
N GLY A 83 2.29 -4.73 1.00
CA GLY A 83 3.73 -4.50 1.03
C GLY A 83 4.36 -5.01 2.33
N ALA A 84 3.79 -4.65 3.48
CA ALA A 84 4.27 -5.14 4.78
C ALA A 84 4.15 -6.66 4.95
N THR A 85 3.14 -7.30 4.35
CA THR A 85 2.94 -8.76 4.43
C THR A 85 3.91 -9.51 3.51
N ALA A 86 4.19 -8.97 2.32
CA ALA A 86 5.12 -9.56 1.37
C ALA A 86 6.59 -9.42 1.81
N PHE A 87 6.92 -8.40 2.62
CA PHE A 87 8.27 -8.11 3.11
C PHE A 87 8.72 -8.92 4.34
N GLN A 88 7.87 -9.83 4.85
CA GLN A 88 8.15 -10.59 6.08
C GLN A 88 9.25 -11.65 5.93
#